data_AF-A0A522U1M9-F1
#
_entry.id   AF-A0A522U1M9-F1
#
_cell.length_a   1.000
_cell.length_b   1.000
_cell.length_c   1.000
_cell.angle_alpha   90.00
_cell.angle_beta   90.00
_cell.angle_gamma   90.00
#
_symmetry.space_group_name_H-M   'P 1'
#
loop_
_entity.id
_entity.type
_entity.pdbx_description
1 polymer ?
#
loop_
_entity_poly.entity_id
_entity_poly.type
_entity_poly.pdbx_seq_one_letter_code
_entity_poly.pdbx_strand_id
1 'polypeptide(L)'
;MVLGALDPVSRSSLCTRFQTQMLAQTRPGAKGALLFHAAFPTSDFGGPWPQAVPLQIHMMEADEWVQEGDLDAARELNRTIDGAELFLYPGDRHLFADNSLPDYDERAAALLMQRVRAFLKDVG
;
A
#
# COMPACT_ATOMS: atom_id res chain seq x y z
N MET A 1 -9.27 3.69 -9.90
CA MET A 1 -7.88 3.27 -9.68
C MET A 1 -7.18 4.42 -8.98
N VAL A 2 -6.77 4.24 -7.74
CA VAL A 2 -6.05 5.27 -6.99
C VAL A 2 -4.63 4.75 -6.83
N LEU A 3 -3.69 5.36 -7.54
CA LEU A 3 -2.27 5.03 -7.51
C LEU A 3 -1.57 6.19 -6.79
N GLY A 4 -0.90 5.93 -5.67
CA GLY A 4 -0.08 6.91 -4.97
C GLY A 4 1.39 6.49 -5.04
N ALA A 5 2.23 7.31 -5.67
CA ALA A 5 3.69 7.22 -5.61
C ALA A 5 4.23 8.58 -5.13
N LEU A 6 5.32 8.54 -4.37
CA LEU A 6 5.88 9.66 -3.60
C LEU A 6 6.77 10.57 -4.45
N ASP A 7 6.91 11.82 -3.99
CA ASP A 7 7.79 12.87 -4.52
C ASP A 7 8.85 13.19 -3.43
N PRO A 8 10.17 13.14 -3.69
CA PRO A 8 11.17 12.96 -2.63
C PRO A 8 11.61 14.22 -1.87
N VAL A 9 11.00 15.40 -2.05
CA VAL A 9 11.59 16.67 -1.56
C VAL A 9 10.62 17.61 -0.82
N SER A 10 9.65 17.11 -0.04
CA SER A 10 8.92 18.02 0.86
C SER A 10 8.51 17.40 2.19
N ARG A 11 8.83 18.10 3.29
CA ARG A 11 8.47 17.82 4.69
C ARG A 11 6.95 17.91 4.96
N SER A 12 6.12 17.50 4.01
CA SER A 12 4.65 17.40 4.08
C SER A 12 4.16 15.95 3.92
N SER A 13 5.05 14.97 4.06
CA SER A 13 4.88 13.54 3.76
C SER A 13 3.80 12.76 4.53
N LEU A 14 3.11 13.37 5.50
CA LEU A 14 1.92 12.75 6.08
C LEU A 14 0.73 12.83 5.11
N CYS A 15 0.51 13.97 4.44
CA CYS A 15 -0.74 14.27 3.74
C CYS A 15 -1.08 13.32 2.58
N THR A 16 -0.08 12.75 1.88
CA THR A 16 -0.31 11.90 0.71
C THR A 16 -0.56 10.43 1.06
N ARG A 17 0.02 9.92 2.15
CA ARG A 17 -0.24 8.54 2.63
C ARG A 17 -1.73 8.33 2.96
N PHE A 18 -2.39 9.37 3.48
CA PHE A 18 -3.83 9.35 3.76
C PHE A 18 -4.72 9.28 2.51
N GLN A 19 -4.28 9.77 1.35
CA GLN A 19 -5.17 9.98 0.20
C GLN A 19 -5.60 8.67 -0.47
N THR A 20 -4.70 7.70 -0.67
CA THR A 20 -5.06 6.47 -1.40
C THR A 20 -6.07 5.62 -0.64
N GLN A 21 -5.80 5.37 0.65
CA GLN A 21 -6.66 4.52 1.46
C GLN A 21 -8.00 5.21 1.78
N MET A 22 -7.99 6.54 2.00
CA MET A 22 -9.22 7.34 2.11
C MET A 22 -10.06 7.26 0.85
N LEU A 23 -9.46 7.45 -0.33
CA LEU A 23 -10.20 7.43 -1.60
C LEU A 23 -10.78 6.05 -1.90
N ALA A 24 -10.03 4.97 -1.60
CA ALA A 24 -10.54 3.62 -1.76
C ALA A 24 -11.75 3.34 -0.86
N GLN A 25 -11.76 3.85 0.37
CA GLN A 25 -12.85 3.65 1.32
C GLN A 25 -14.07 4.53 1.09
N THR A 26 -13.87 5.75 0.59
CA THR A 26 -14.94 6.77 0.56
C THR A 26 -15.49 7.07 -0.82
N ARG A 27 -14.79 6.69 -1.91
CA ARG A 27 -15.23 7.00 -3.28
C ARG A 27 -16.05 5.85 -3.88
N PRO A 28 -17.34 6.07 -4.22
CA PRO A 28 -18.12 5.10 -4.97
C PRO A 28 -17.45 4.76 -6.31
N GLY A 29 -17.45 3.47 -6.68
CA GLY A 29 -16.85 2.98 -7.92
C GLY A 29 -15.34 2.74 -7.87
N ALA A 30 -14.73 2.70 -6.67
CA ALA A 30 -13.41 2.14 -6.51
C ALA A 30 -13.41 0.67 -6.97
N LYS A 31 -12.50 0.32 -7.89
CA LYS A 31 -12.36 -1.05 -8.42
C LYS A 31 -11.35 -1.91 -7.64
N GLY A 32 -10.55 -1.28 -6.78
CA GLY A 32 -9.47 -1.91 -6.05
C GLY A 32 -8.48 -0.88 -5.52
N ALA A 33 -7.64 -1.28 -4.57
CA ALA A 33 -6.60 -0.46 -3.96
C ALA A 33 -5.25 -1.18 -3.90
N LEU A 34 -4.19 -0.43 -4.18
CA LEU A 34 -2.79 -0.85 -4.04
C LEU A 34 -2.13 0.09 -3.03
N LEU A 35 -1.66 -0.44 -1.92
CA LEU A 35 -0.95 0.30 -0.89
C LEU A 35 0.53 -0.08 -0.92
N PHE A 36 1.40 0.92 -1.01
CA PHE A 36 2.85 0.74 -1.03
C PHE A 36 3.45 1.45 0.17
N HIS A 37 4.29 0.75 0.93
CA HIS A 37 5.14 1.29 2.01
C HIS A 37 4.38 1.85 3.22
N ALA A 38 3.04 1.84 3.22
CA ALA A 38 2.22 2.29 4.34
C ALA A 38 0.83 1.64 4.31
N ALA A 39 0.24 1.45 5.48
CA ALA A 39 -1.14 1.00 5.67
C ALA A 39 -1.67 1.49 7.01
N PHE A 40 -2.96 1.83 7.07
CA PHE A 40 -3.58 2.36 8.29
C PHE A 40 -4.84 1.58 8.65
N PRO A 41 -5.31 1.65 9.90
CA PRO A 41 -6.63 1.13 10.27
C PRO A 41 -7.75 1.76 9.42
N THR A 42 -8.79 0.98 9.08
CA THR A 42 -9.97 1.52 8.37
C THR A 42 -10.69 2.61 9.16
N SER A 43 -10.64 2.55 10.50
CA SER A 43 -11.21 3.55 11.40
C SER A 43 -10.72 4.97 11.15
N ASP A 44 -9.50 5.13 10.63
CA ASP A 44 -8.88 6.42 10.39
C ASP A 44 -9.54 7.18 9.23
N PHE A 45 -10.36 6.49 8.43
CA PHE A 45 -10.96 7.01 7.20
C PHE A 45 -12.48 6.95 7.15
N GLY A 46 -13.12 6.83 8.31
CA GLY A 46 -14.55 7.09 8.45
C GLY A 46 -15.48 5.93 8.13
N GLY A 47 -14.98 4.69 8.04
CA GLY A 47 -15.85 3.51 7.87
C GLY A 47 -15.11 2.20 7.65
N PRO A 48 -15.83 1.07 7.54
CA PRO A 48 -15.24 -0.21 7.16
C PRO A 48 -14.77 -0.17 5.70
N TRP A 49 -13.89 -1.10 5.35
CA TRP A 49 -13.50 -1.29 3.95
C TRP A 49 -14.71 -1.65 3.07
N PRO A 50 -14.86 -1.06 1.87
CA PRO A 50 -15.98 -1.35 1.00
C PRO A 50 -16.01 -2.82 0.54
N GLN A 51 -17.20 -3.40 0.50
CA GLN A 51 -17.39 -4.77 0.04
C GLN A 51 -16.99 -4.91 -1.43
N ALA A 52 -16.33 -6.03 -1.76
CA ALA A 52 -15.87 -6.37 -3.11
C ALA A 52 -14.83 -5.43 -3.73
N VAL A 53 -14.20 -4.55 -2.94
CA VAL A 53 -13.04 -3.76 -3.39
C VAL A 53 -11.77 -4.53 -2.99
N PRO A 54 -11.07 -5.19 -3.93
CA PRO A 54 -9.86 -5.94 -3.59
C PRO A 54 -8.73 -5.00 -3.17
N LEU A 55 -7.85 -5.50 -2.30
CA LEU A 55 -6.78 -4.73 -1.67
C LEU A 55 -5.46 -5.50 -1.75
N GLN A 56 -4.41 -4.87 -2.25
CA GLN A 56 -3.05 -5.37 -2.10
C GLN A 56 -2.19 -4.37 -1.33
N ILE A 57 -1.37 -4.90 -0.42
CA ILE A 57 -0.48 -4.14 0.44
C ILE A 57 0.95 -4.66 0.24
N HIS A 58 1.90 -3.75 0.05
CA HIS A 58 3.30 -4.09 -0.24
C HIS A 58 4.24 -3.27 0.66
N MET A 59 5.10 -3.96 1.41
CA MET A 59 6.05 -3.32 2.33
C MET A 59 7.27 -4.22 2.57
N MET A 60 8.38 -3.64 3.02
CA MET A 60 9.54 -4.41 3.46
C MET A 60 9.41 -4.81 4.93
N GLU A 61 9.84 -6.03 5.29
CA GLU A 61 9.60 -6.60 6.61
C GLU A 61 10.39 -5.94 7.75
N ALA A 62 11.57 -5.40 7.43
CA ALA A 62 12.46 -4.74 8.39
C ALA A 62 12.53 -3.23 8.20
N ASP A 63 11.60 -2.63 7.45
CA ASP A 63 11.49 -1.18 7.30
C ASP A 63 11.07 -0.55 8.64
N GLU A 64 11.91 0.34 9.17
CA GLU A 64 11.71 1.00 10.47
C GLU A 64 10.37 1.74 10.54
N TRP A 65 9.96 2.39 9.45
CA TRP A 65 8.72 3.17 9.40
C TRP A 65 7.49 2.29 9.39
N VAL A 66 7.60 1.12 8.76
CA VAL A 66 6.53 0.13 8.70
C VAL A 66 6.36 -0.58 10.04
N GLN A 67 7.46 -0.76 10.79
CA GLN A 67 7.43 -1.33 12.13
C GLN A 67 6.84 -0.39 13.19
N GLU A 68 6.71 0.91 12.90
CA GLU A 68 6.02 1.89 13.76
C GLU A 68 4.48 1.83 13.71
N GLY A 69 3.91 0.73 13.20
CA GLY A 69 2.48 0.42 13.32
C GLY A 69 1.79 0.09 11.99
N ASP A 70 2.36 0.50 10.85
CA ASP A 70 1.77 0.22 9.53
C ASP A 70 1.73 -1.28 9.23
N LEU A 71 2.71 -2.05 9.71
CA LEU A 71 2.72 -3.52 9.57
C LEU A 71 1.56 -4.17 10.34
N ASP A 72 1.29 -3.72 11.55
CA ASP A 72 0.19 -4.24 12.36
C ASP A 72 -1.15 -3.89 11.73
N ALA A 73 -1.30 -2.65 11.23
CA ALA A 73 -2.46 -2.24 10.47
C ALA A 73 -2.63 -3.11 9.20
N ALA A 74 -1.57 -3.33 8.43
CA ALA A 74 -1.62 -4.17 7.23
C ALA A 74 -2.00 -5.62 7.52
N ARG A 75 -1.47 -6.20 8.60
CA ARG A 75 -1.83 -7.55 9.05
C ARG A 75 -3.31 -7.63 9.43
N GLU A 76 -3.82 -6.61 10.10
CA GLU A 76 -5.24 -6.54 10.48
C GLU A 76 -6.14 -6.38 9.25
N LEU A 77 -5.78 -5.52 8.29
CA LEU A 77 -6.48 -5.39 7.01
C LEU A 77 -6.53 -6.73 6.27
N ASN A 78 -5.38 -7.42 6.15
CA ASN A 78 -5.29 -8.72 5.50
C ASN A 78 -6.12 -9.82 6.21
N ARG A 79 -6.35 -9.68 7.51
CA ARG A 79 -7.16 -10.62 8.30
C ARG A 79 -8.65 -10.33 8.20
N THR A 80 -9.03 -9.06 8.06
CA THR A 80 -10.42 -8.60 8.20
C THR A 80 -11.13 -8.34 6.87
N ILE A 81 -10.38 -8.02 5.82
CA ILE A 81 -10.92 -7.69 4.50
C ILE A 81 -10.83 -8.93 3.63
N ASP A 82 -11.98 -9.39 3.15
CA ASP A 82 -12.05 -10.51 2.22
C ASP A 82 -11.35 -10.15 0.89
N GLY A 83 -10.44 -11.02 0.44
CA GLY A 83 -9.62 -10.79 -0.76
C GLY A 83 -8.52 -9.73 -0.60
N ALA A 84 -8.18 -9.32 0.63
CA ALA A 84 -6.96 -8.54 0.86
C ALA A 84 -5.71 -9.43 0.83
N GLU A 85 -4.63 -8.91 0.25
CA GLU A 85 -3.34 -9.60 0.19
C GLU A 85 -2.22 -8.69 0.72
N LEU A 86 -1.47 -9.18 1.70
CA LEU A 86 -0.26 -8.55 2.22
C LEU A 86 1.00 -9.26 1.69
N PHE A 87 1.84 -8.48 1.02
CA PHE A 87 3.14 -8.92 0.53
C PHE A 87 4.28 -8.24 1.29
N LEU A 88 5.03 -9.04 2.03
CA LEU A 88 6.27 -8.64 2.69
C LEU A 88 7.47 -8.99 1.81
N TYR A 89 8.36 -8.02 1.61
CA TYR A 89 9.63 -8.21 0.91
C TYR A 89 10.77 -8.23 1.93
N PRO A 90 11.75 -9.15 1.80
CA PRO A 90 12.95 -9.11 2.63
C PRO A 90 13.70 -7.79 2.41
N GLY A 91 14.06 -7.11 3.48
CA GLY A 91 14.80 -5.84 3.43
C GLY A 91 14.31 -4.83 4.46
N ASP A 92 15.04 -3.72 4.56
CA ASP A 92 14.86 -2.63 5.53
C ASP A 92 14.56 -1.26 4.88
N ARG A 93 14.28 -1.24 3.57
CA ARG A 93 14.14 -0.01 2.79
C ARG A 93 12.68 0.41 2.68
N HIS A 94 12.44 1.70 2.89
CA HIS A 94 11.09 2.24 2.84
C HIS A 94 10.61 2.39 1.40
N LEU A 95 11.35 3.12 0.56
CA LEU A 95 10.95 3.46 -0.81
C LEU A 95 11.54 2.54 -1.87
N PHE A 96 11.50 1.24 -1.60
CA PHE A 96 12.21 0.23 -2.41
C PHE A 96 11.75 0.12 -3.87
N ALA A 97 10.57 0.63 -4.19
CA ALA A 97 10.02 0.60 -5.55
C ALA A 97 10.43 1.81 -6.41
N ASP A 98 11.01 2.86 -5.82
CA ASP A 98 11.38 4.09 -6.49
C ASP A 98 12.83 4.04 -6.98
N ASN A 99 13.03 3.87 -8.29
CA ASN A 99 14.35 3.74 -8.91
C ASN A 99 15.18 5.03 -8.94
N SER A 100 14.63 6.16 -8.49
CA SER A 100 15.35 7.41 -8.35
C SER A 100 16.05 7.57 -7.01
N LEU A 101 15.78 6.67 -6.05
CA LEU A 101 16.25 6.77 -4.67
C LEU A 101 17.32 5.73 -4.32
N PRO A 102 18.17 6.02 -3.32
CA PRO A 102 19.12 5.03 -2.78
C PRO A 102 18.46 3.78 -2.19
N ASP A 103 17.19 3.90 -1.81
CA ASP A 103 16.40 2.82 -1.22
C ASP A 103 15.92 1.78 -2.24
N TYR A 104 16.08 2.05 -3.54
CA TYR A 104 15.65 1.17 -4.61
C TYR A 104 16.23 -0.25 -4.48
N ASP A 105 15.34 -1.24 -4.42
CA ASP A 105 15.70 -2.64 -4.54
C ASP A 105 15.10 -3.20 -5.82
N GLU A 106 15.96 -3.45 -6.82
CA GLU A 106 15.54 -3.91 -8.15
C GLU A 106 14.73 -5.21 -8.09
N ARG A 107 15.10 -6.15 -7.20
CA ARG A 107 14.45 -7.47 -7.12
C ARG A 107 13.07 -7.33 -6.49
N ALA A 108 12.96 -6.61 -5.38
CA ALA A 108 11.69 -6.36 -4.71
C ALA A 108 10.76 -5.52 -5.60
N ALA A 109 11.27 -4.48 -6.26
CA ALA A 109 10.52 -3.65 -7.19
C ALA A 109 10.01 -4.45 -8.40
N ALA A 110 10.84 -5.32 -8.99
CA ALA A 110 10.42 -6.16 -10.11
C ALA A 110 9.28 -7.11 -9.72
N LEU A 111 9.37 -7.75 -8.54
CA LEU A 111 8.34 -8.64 -8.02
C LEU A 111 7.05 -7.89 -7.66
N LEU A 112 7.16 -6.71 -7.04
CA LEU A 112 6.02 -5.82 -6.79
C LEU A 112 5.31 -5.48 -8.09
N MET A 113 6.05 -5.08 -9.12
CA MET A 113 5.48 -4.72 -10.41
C MET A 113 4.81 -5.90 -11.12
N GLN A 114 5.30 -7.12 -10.93
CA GLN A 114 4.62 -8.33 -11.42
C GLN A 114 3.25 -8.52 -10.75
N ARG A 115 3.18 -8.39 -9.43
CA ARG A 115 1.93 -8.53 -8.65
C ARG A 115 0.92 -7.44 -8.97
N VAL A 116 1.37 -6.19 -9.04
CA VAL A 116 0.54 -5.04 -9.44
C VAL A 116 -0.06 -5.26 -10.82
N ARG A 117 0.72 -5.73 -11.81
CA ARG A 117 0.18 -6.01 -13.15
C ARG A 117 -0.85 -7.13 -13.16
N ALA A 118 -0.67 -8.16 -12.35
CA ALA A 118 -1.66 -9.23 -12.19
C ALA A 118 -2.95 -8.68 -11.57
N PHE A 119 -2.84 -7.94 -10.46
CA PHE A 119 -3.97 -7.28 -9.82
C PHE A 119 -4.75 -6.38 -10.77
N LEU A 120 -4.05 -5.54 -11.54
CA LEU A 120 -4.66 -4.62 -12.49
C LEU A 120 -5.41 -5.34 -13.62
N LYS A 121 -4.97 -6.54 -13.99
CA LYS A 121 -5.66 -7.38 -14.98
C LYS A 121 -6.97 -7.96 -14.41
N ASP A 122 -7.00 -8.26 -13.12
CA ASP A 122 -8.15 -8.89 -12.48
C ASP A 122 -9.25 -7.88 -12.11
N VAL A 123 -8.87 -6.64 -11.75
CA VAL A 123 -9.83 -5.55 -11.45
C VAL A 123 -10.27 -4.76 -12.69
N GLY A 124 -9.68 -5.06 -13.85
CA GLY A 124 -9.80 -4.30 -15.11
C GLY A 124 -10.93 -4.78 -16.00
#